data_AF-A0A925TJC0-F1
#
_entry.id   AF-A0A925TJC0-F1
#
_cell.length_a   1.000
_cell.length_b   1.000
_cell.length_c   1.000
_cell.angle_alpha   90.00
_cell.angle_beta   90.00
_cell.angle_gamma   90.00
#
_symmetry.space_group_name_H-M   'P 1'
#
loop_
_entity.id
_entity.type
_entity.pdbx_description
1 polymer ?
#
loop_
_entity_poly.entity_id
_entity_poly.type
_entity_poly.pdbx_seq_one_letter_code
_entity_poly.pdbx_strand_id
1 'polypeptide(L)'
;VIVALVSGAVLMFAAERWRKQQPGAATSRLDPSDLTLKQSFGIGLMQCLALWPGTSRSMVTMVGGYFAGLSPSRSAEFSFLVGLPILCGAALLKSYKAGPAMISVFGVQSVLLGSLVAALSAALAVKFLVSYLSRNGLGVFAVYRIALATLLAAWFLV
;
A
#
# COMPACT_ATOMS: atom_id res chain seq x y z
N VAL A 1 10.94 11.70 0.69
CA VAL A 1 10.74 10.44 -0.07
C VAL A 1 11.73 9.36 0.34
N ILE A 2 13.05 9.54 0.16
CA ILE A 2 14.08 8.51 0.50
C ILE A 2 13.95 8.03 1.95
N VAL A 3 13.88 8.95 2.91
CA VAL A 3 13.71 8.61 4.34
C VAL A 3 12.44 7.78 4.57
N ALA A 4 11.33 8.14 3.93
CA ALA A 4 10.07 7.39 4.04
C ALA A 4 10.15 6.00 3.40
N LEU A 5 10.92 5.83 2.33
CA LEU A 5 11.19 4.52 1.73
C LEU A 5 11.95 3.62 2.70
N VAL A 6 13.04 4.13 3.28
CA VAL A 6 13.88 3.41 4.25
C VAL A 6 13.12 3.10 5.53
N SER A 7 12.47 4.09 6.15
CA SER A 7 11.70 3.89 7.38
C SER A 7 10.55 2.91 7.18
N GLY A 8 9.85 3.00 6.03
CA GLY A 8 8.83 2.05 5.65
C GLY A 8 9.37 0.63 5.46
N ALA A 9 10.56 0.47 4.88
CA ALA A 9 11.18 -0.84 4.73
C ALA A 9 11.56 -1.46 6.08
N VAL A 10 12.13 -0.66 6.99
CA VAL A 10 12.43 -1.08 8.36
C VAL A 10 11.15 -1.54 9.07
N LEU A 11 10.06 -0.77 8.95
CA LEU A 11 8.76 -1.13 9.51
C LEU A 11 8.23 -2.44 8.94
N MET A 12 8.34 -2.67 7.63
CA MET A 12 7.93 -3.92 6.99
C MET A 12 8.74 -5.12 7.49
N PHE A 13 10.06 -4.99 7.62
CA PHE A 13 10.89 -6.06 8.16
C PHE A 13 10.56 -6.35 9.63
N ALA A 14 10.38 -5.32 10.44
CA ALA A 14 10.00 -5.46 11.84
C ALA A 14 8.64 -6.16 11.98
N ALA A 15 7.64 -5.74 11.21
CA ALA A 15 6.30 -6.32 11.20
C ALA A 15 6.31 -7.78 10.71
N GLU A 16 7.07 -8.09 9.65
CA GLU A 16 7.21 -9.46 9.15
C GLU A 16 7.89 -10.37 10.18
N ARG A 17 8.95 -9.88 10.84
CA ARG A 17 9.64 -10.63 11.91
C ARG A 17 8.73 -10.87 13.11
N TRP A 18 8.01 -9.85 13.56
CA TRP A 18 7.06 -9.95 14.66
C TRP A 18 5.91 -10.91 14.33
N ARG A 19 5.37 -10.87 13.11
CA ARG A 19 4.36 -11.82 12.63
C ARG A 19 4.88 -13.25 12.69
N LYS A 20 6.08 -13.52 12.17
CA LYS A 20 6.67 -14.87 12.15
C LYS A 20 6.90 -15.46 13.55
N GLN A 21 7.02 -14.61 14.57
CA GLN A 21 7.18 -15.03 15.96
C GLN A 21 5.86 -15.38 16.66
N GLN A 22 4.70 -15.02 16.07
CA GLN A 22 3.41 -15.30 16.69
C GLN A 22 2.93 -16.73 16.43
N PRO A 23 2.44 -17.43 17.47
CA PRO A 23 1.84 -18.75 17.31
C PRO A 23 0.65 -18.71 16.34
N GLY A 24 0.61 -19.62 15.37
CA GLY A 24 -0.52 -19.71 14.43
C GLY A 24 -0.54 -18.60 13.36
N ALA A 25 0.49 -17.78 13.21
CA ALA A 25 0.53 -16.70 12.21
C ALA A 25 0.44 -17.17 10.74
N ALA A 26 0.81 -18.43 10.47
CA ALA A 26 0.64 -19.07 9.15
C ALA A 26 -0.78 -19.65 8.95
N THR A 27 -1.50 -19.93 10.04
CA THR A 27 -2.81 -20.60 10.05
C THR A 27 -3.95 -19.69 10.52
N SER A 28 -3.69 -18.40 10.75
CA SER A 28 -4.71 -17.43 11.15
C SER A 28 -5.83 -17.41 10.11
N ARG A 29 -7.01 -17.82 10.55
CA ARG A 29 -8.26 -17.80 9.77
C ARG A 29 -9.05 -16.50 9.95
N LEU A 30 -8.49 -15.54 10.69
CA LEU A 30 -9.14 -14.28 10.98
C LEU A 30 -9.46 -13.55 9.67
N ASP A 31 -10.74 -13.29 9.44
CA ASP A 31 -11.21 -12.55 8.28
C ASP A 31 -11.18 -11.04 8.58
N PRO A 32 -10.97 -10.17 7.58
CA PRO A 32 -11.14 -8.73 7.74
C PRO A 32 -12.46 -8.32 8.40
N SER A 33 -13.54 -9.08 8.19
CA SER A 33 -14.85 -8.86 8.80
C SER A 33 -14.91 -9.17 10.30
N ASP A 34 -13.99 -9.99 10.82
CA ASP A 34 -13.91 -10.36 12.24
C ASP A 34 -13.17 -9.32 13.09
N LEU A 35 -12.60 -8.29 12.46
CA LEU A 35 -11.86 -7.25 13.18
C LEU A 35 -12.78 -6.44 14.09
N THR A 36 -12.38 -6.32 15.35
CA THR A 36 -13.04 -5.40 16.29
C THR A 36 -12.91 -3.96 15.82
N LEU A 37 -13.85 -3.11 16.26
CA LEU A 37 -13.80 -1.67 15.97
C LEU A 37 -12.47 -1.04 16.41
N LYS A 38 -11.89 -1.47 17.54
CA LYS A 38 -10.60 -0.99 18.03
C LYS A 38 -9.45 -1.36 17.09
N GLN A 39 -9.42 -2.58 16.57
CA GLN A 39 -8.41 -3.02 15.60
C GLN A 39 -8.52 -2.21 14.31
N SER A 40 -9.73 -2.14 13.73
CA SER A 40 -9.97 -1.39 12.49
C SER A 40 -9.64 0.10 12.62
N PHE A 41 -10.01 0.71 13.76
CA PHE A 41 -9.65 2.09 14.07
C PHE A 41 -8.13 2.28 14.22
N GLY A 42 -7.44 1.35 14.88
CA GLY A 42 -5.98 1.34 14.99
C GLY A 42 -5.28 1.29 13.62
N ILE A 43 -5.77 0.46 12.70
CA ILE A 43 -5.26 0.41 11.32
C ILE A 43 -5.48 1.76 10.62
N GLY A 44 -6.64 2.39 10.83
CA GLY A 44 -6.94 3.73 10.30
C GLY A 44 -5.98 4.81 10.82
N LEU A 45 -5.66 4.80 12.12
CA LEU A 45 -4.66 5.71 12.69
C LEU A 45 -3.27 5.49 12.09
N MET A 46 -2.86 4.23 11.91
CA MET A 46 -1.60 3.91 11.23
C MET A 46 -1.60 4.39 9.78
N GLN A 47 -2.76 4.36 9.11
CA GLN A 47 -2.89 4.83 7.73
C GLN A 47 -2.63 6.33 7.59
N CYS A 48 -2.77 7.15 8.65
CA CYS A 48 -2.39 8.57 8.62
C CYS A 48 -0.90 8.77 8.27
N LEU A 49 -0.03 7.79 8.56
CA LEU A 49 1.39 7.81 8.17
C LEU A 49 1.56 7.85 6.63
N ALA A 50 0.56 7.40 5.87
CA ALA A 50 0.55 7.46 4.41
C ALA A 50 0.50 8.88 3.85
N LEU A 51 0.18 9.89 4.69
CA LEU A 51 0.22 11.29 4.28
C LEU A 51 1.65 11.80 4.06
N TRP A 52 2.67 11.15 4.63
CA TRP A 52 4.07 11.50 4.37
C TRP A 52 4.52 11.01 2.98
N PRO A 53 4.91 11.90 2.04
CA PRO A 53 5.27 11.48 0.68
C PRO A 53 6.44 10.48 0.62
N GLY A 54 6.18 9.35 -0.03
CA GLY A 54 7.08 8.19 -0.10
C GLY A 54 6.69 7.06 0.85
N THR A 55 5.84 7.33 1.85
CA THR A 55 5.17 6.29 2.61
C THR A 55 4.15 5.60 1.71
N SER A 56 4.16 4.26 1.71
CA SER A 56 3.18 3.50 0.95
C SER A 56 1.93 3.30 1.80
N ARG A 57 0.78 3.78 1.31
CA ARG A 57 -0.52 3.59 1.96
C ARG A 57 -0.84 2.11 2.16
N SER A 58 -0.68 1.29 1.12
CA SER A 58 -0.92 -0.15 1.23
C SER A 58 0.02 -0.84 2.22
N MET A 59 1.26 -0.37 2.32
CA MET A 59 2.22 -0.91 3.29
C MET A 59 1.76 -0.65 4.73
N VAL A 60 1.44 0.59 5.09
CA VAL A 60 1.10 0.93 6.49
C VAL A 60 -0.20 0.26 6.94
N THR A 61 -1.17 0.10 6.05
CA THR A 61 -2.42 -0.62 6.32
C THR A 61 -2.20 -2.14 6.41
N MET A 62 -1.36 -2.73 5.56
CA MET A 62 -1.02 -4.15 5.66
C MET A 62 -0.24 -4.46 6.94
N VAL A 63 0.71 -3.60 7.32
CA VAL A 63 1.44 -3.72 8.58
C VAL A 63 0.49 -3.56 9.77
N GLY A 64 -0.45 -2.62 9.72
CA GLY A 64 -1.53 -2.52 10.72
C GLY A 64 -2.37 -3.80 10.79
N GLY A 65 -2.69 -4.39 9.63
CA GLY A 65 -3.38 -5.68 9.55
C GLY A 65 -2.59 -6.81 10.22
N TYR A 66 -1.26 -6.82 10.08
CA TYR A 66 -0.41 -7.79 10.77
C TYR A 66 -0.56 -7.60 12.28
N PHE A 67 -0.43 -6.37 12.76
CA PHE A 67 -0.60 -6.04 14.18
C PHE A 67 -2.00 -6.37 14.72
N ALA A 68 -3.02 -6.34 13.87
CA ALA A 68 -4.37 -6.78 14.20
C ALA A 68 -4.57 -8.31 14.16
N GLY A 69 -3.57 -9.09 13.73
CA GLY A 69 -3.61 -10.56 13.69
C GLY A 69 -4.05 -11.16 12.34
N LEU A 70 -4.21 -10.34 11.30
CA LEU A 70 -4.55 -10.82 9.96
C LEU A 70 -3.34 -11.50 9.30
N SER A 71 -3.64 -12.52 8.49
CA SER A 71 -2.63 -13.12 7.61
C SER A 71 -2.17 -12.13 6.52
N PRO A 72 -1.04 -12.39 5.83
CA PRO A 72 -0.57 -11.55 4.72
C PRO A 72 -1.62 -11.27 3.64
N SER A 73 -2.34 -12.31 3.23
CA SER A 73 -3.37 -12.19 2.19
C SER A 73 -4.56 -11.37 2.68
N ARG A 74 -5.03 -11.62 3.92
CA ARG A 74 -6.18 -10.91 4.49
C ARG A 74 -5.87 -9.46 4.81
N SER A 75 -4.64 -9.16 5.23
CA SER A 75 -4.16 -7.79 5.42
C SER A 75 -4.13 -7.00 4.10
N ALA A 76 -3.76 -7.66 3.00
CA ALA A 76 -3.79 -7.06 1.68
C ALA A 76 -5.23 -6.78 1.23
N GLU A 77 -6.12 -7.75 1.39
CA GLU A 77 -7.55 -7.60 1.11
C GLU A 77 -8.17 -6.44 1.88
N PHE A 78 -7.99 -6.39 3.20
CA PHE A 78 -8.43 -5.27 4.04
C PHE A 78 -7.86 -3.93 3.54
N SER A 79 -6.55 -3.89 3.23
CA SER A 79 -5.90 -2.70 2.71
C SER A 79 -6.48 -2.22 1.37
N PHE A 80 -6.95 -3.13 0.51
CA PHE A 80 -7.56 -2.76 -0.76
C PHE A 80 -9.01 -2.30 -0.57
N LEU A 81 -9.77 -2.96 0.31
CA LEU A 81 -11.13 -2.56 0.67
C LEU A 81 -11.16 -1.14 1.23
N VAL A 82 -10.30 -0.83 2.21
CA VAL A 82 -10.15 0.53 2.75
C VAL A 82 -9.53 1.49 1.73
N GLY A 83 -8.66 0.97 0.85
CA GLY A 83 -8.08 1.74 -0.23
C GLY A 83 -9.10 2.29 -1.22
N LEU A 84 -10.18 1.54 -1.51
CA LEU A 84 -11.19 1.91 -2.49
C LEU A 84 -11.85 3.28 -2.20
N PRO A 85 -12.52 3.53 -1.06
CA PRO A 85 -13.16 4.82 -0.79
C PRO A 85 -12.13 5.95 -0.71
N ILE A 86 -10.94 5.69 -0.18
CA ILE A 86 -9.90 6.71 0.02
C ILE A 86 -9.29 7.14 -1.31
N LEU A 87 -8.95 6.19 -2.18
CA LEU A 87 -8.37 6.49 -3.49
C LEU A 87 -9.40 7.06 -4.44
N CYS A 88 -10.65 6.59 -4.40
CA CYS A 88 -11.73 7.19 -5.19
C CYS A 88 -11.96 8.65 -4.77
N GLY A 89 -12.05 8.93 -3.46
CA GLY A 89 -12.18 10.30 -2.96
C GLY A 89 -11.01 11.19 -3.37
N ALA A 90 -9.77 10.70 -3.22
CA ALA A 90 -8.57 11.43 -3.62
C ALA A 90 -8.51 11.66 -5.14
N ALA A 91 -8.88 10.67 -5.95
CA ALA A 91 -8.91 10.77 -7.40
C ALA A 91 -9.97 11.78 -7.85
N LEU A 92 -11.19 11.73 -7.31
CA LEU A 92 -12.25 12.69 -7.62
C LEU A 92 -11.82 14.13 -7.29
N LEU A 93 -11.28 14.34 -6.08
CA LEU A 93 -10.80 15.65 -5.66
C LEU A 93 -9.66 16.16 -6.57
N LYS A 94 -8.73 15.28 -6.94
CA LYS A 94 -7.60 15.62 -7.82
C LYS A 94 -8.07 15.90 -9.24
N SER A 95 -9.02 15.13 -9.77
CA SER A 95 -9.63 15.38 -11.08
C SER A 95 -10.39 16.69 -11.10
N TYR A 96 -11.11 17.04 -10.04
CA TYR A 96 -11.79 18.33 -9.95
C TYR A 96 -10.81 19.51 -9.92
N LYS A 97 -9.75 19.43 -9.10
CA LYS A 97 -8.79 20.55 -8.91
C LYS A 97 -7.75 20.68 -10.01
N ALA A 98 -7.23 19.56 -10.52
CA ALA A 98 -6.10 19.51 -11.45
C ALA A 98 -6.45 18.92 -12.82
N GLY A 99 -7.64 18.34 -12.99
CA GLY A 99 -8.09 17.78 -14.26
C GLY A 99 -8.09 18.77 -15.42
N PRO A 100 -8.61 20.01 -15.26
CA PRO A 100 -8.58 21.01 -16.33
C PRO A 100 -7.16 21.33 -16.80
N ALA A 101 -6.20 21.47 -15.87
CA ALA A 101 -4.80 21.72 -16.18
C ALA A 101 -4.13 20.50 -16.84
N MET A 102 -4.47 19.28 -16.42
CA MET A 102 -3.98 18.07 -17.10
C MET A 102 -4.52 17.98 -18.53
N ILE A 103 -5.80 18.29 -18.74
CA ILE A 103 -6.41 18.25 -20.07
C ILE A 103 -5.80 19.32 -20.99
N SER A 104 -5.51 20.52 -20.47
CA SER A 104 -4.90 21.58 -21.29
C SER A 104 -3.47 21.22 -21.72
N VAL A 105 -2.70 20.53 -20.89
CA VAL A 105 -1.31 20.15 -21.18
C VAL A 105 -1.22 18.88 -22.03
N PHE A 106 -2.00 17.85 -21.70
CA PHE A 106 -1.85 16.51 -22.30
C PHE A 106 -2.95 16.15 -23.30
N GLY A 107 -4.05 16.90 -23.34
CA GLY A 107 -5.26 16.57 -24.11
C GLY A 107 -6.14 15.51 -23.44
N VAL A 108 -7.45 15.58 -23.72
CA VAL A 108 -8.45 14.62 -23.18
C VAL A 108 -8.11 13.17 -23.52
N GLN A 109 -7.67 12.91 -24.75
CA GLN A 109 -7.40 11.55 -25.24
C GLN A 109 -6.29 10.86 -24.44
N SER A 110 -5.18 11.56 -24.20
CA SER A 110 -4.04 11.06 -23.43
C SER A 110 -4.42 10.80 -21.97
N VAL A 111 -5.21 11.70 -21.37
CA VAL A 111 -5.68 11.56 -19.99
C VAL A 111 -6.59 10.33 -19.84
N LEU A 112 -7.52 10.12 -20.78
CA LEU A 112 -8.41 8.96 -20.78
C LEU A 112 -7.65 7.65 -21.01
N LEU A 113 -6.73 7.62 -21.98
CA LEU A 113 -5.91 6.44 -22.26
C LEU A 113 -5.03 6.09 -21.06
N GLY A 114 -4.35 7.08 -20.46
CA GLY A 114 -3.54 6.87 -19.26
C GLY A 114 -4.37 6.37 -18.08
N SER A 115 -5.58 6.90 -17.90
CA SER A 115 -6.51 6.44 -16.85
C SER A 115 -6.95 4.99 -17.08
N LEU A 116 -7.26 4.61 -18.32
CA LEU A 116 -7.65 3.25 -18.69
C LEU A 116 -6.50 2.26 -18.48
N VAL A 117 -5.29 2.59 -18.97
CA VAL A 117 -4.10 1.75 -18.81
C VAL A 117 -3.76 1.59 -17.32
N ALA A 118 -3.83 2.66 -16.54
CA ALA A 118 -3.61 2.59 -15.10
C ALA A 118 -4.64 1.71 -14.38
N ALA A 119 -5.92 1.80 -14.77
CA ALA A 119 -6.99 0.97 -14.20
C ALA A 119 -6.76 -0.53 -14.48
N LEU A 120 -6.45 -0.88 -15.74
CA LEU A 120 -6.15 -2.27 -16.14
C LEU A 120 -4.89 -2.79 -15.44
N SER A 121 -3.81 -2.00 -15.43
CA SER A 121 -2.57 -2.36 -14.74
C SER A 121 -2.79 -2.53 -13.23
N ALA A 122 -3.61 -1.68 -12.60
CA ALA A 122 -3.93 -1.78 -11.18
C ALA A 122 -4.69 -3.08 -10.89
N ALA A 123 -5.71 -3.42 -11.69
CA ALA A 123 -6.47 -4.67 -11.53
C ALA A 123 -5.56 -5.91 -11.60
N LEU A 124 -4.65 -5.96 -12.58
CA LEU A 124 -3.66 -7.02 -12.71
C LEU A 124 -2.69 -7.06 -11.52
N ALA A 125 -2.19 -5.89 -11.10
CA ALA A 125 -1.27 -5.77 -9.97
C ALA A 125 -1.91 -6.20 -8.64
N VAL A 126 -3.18 -5.88 -8.40
CA VAL A 126 -3.90 -6.33 -7.19
C VAL A 126 -4.00 -7.86 -7.16
N LYS A 127 -4.44 -8.47 -8.26
CA LYS A 127 -4.54 -9.93 -8.37
C LYS A 127 -3.18 -10.61 -8.13
N PHE A 128 -2.13 -10.09 -8.75
CA PHE A 128 -0.77 -10.56 -8.54
C PHE A 128 -0.33 -10.39 -7.08
N LEU A 129 -0.53 -9.21 -6.49
CA LEU A 129 -0.05 -8.89 -5.15
C LEU A 129 -0.70 -9.78 -4.09
N VAL A 130 -2.02 -9.95 -4.14
CA VAL A 130 -2.74 -10.81 -3.18
C VAL A 130 -2.25 -12.26 -3.29
N SER A 131 -2.12 -12.77 -4.53
CA SER A 131 -1.58 -14.11 -4.78
C SER A 131 -0.14 -14.26 -4.26
N TYR A 132 0.72 -13.28 -4.50
CA TYR A 132 2.10 -13.28 -4.06
C TYR A 132 2.22 -13.27 -2.53
N LEU A 133 1.47 -12.40 -1.87
CA LEU A 133 1.50 -12.24 -0.41
C LEU A 133 1.01 -13.49 0.32
N SER A 134 0.09 -14.25 -0.28
CA SER A 134 -0.36 -15.54 0.27
C SER A 134 0.78 -16.54 0.49
N ARG A 135 1.88 -16.43 -0.27
CA ARG A 135 3.02 -17.36 -0.23
C ARG A 135 4.27 -16.77 0.43
N ASN A 136 4.49 -15.46 0.29
CA ASN A 136 5.81 -14.86 0.58
C ASN A 136 5.82 -13.82 1.72
N GLY A 137 4.67 -13.26 2.11
CA GLY A 137 4.62 -12.14 3.06
C GLY A 137 5.22 -10.84 2.50
N LEU A 138 5.50 -9.87 3.38
CA LEU A 138 5.90 -8.51 2.99
C LEU A 138 7.42 -8.32 2.79
N GLY A 139 8.24 -9.28 3.21
CA GLY A 139 9.71 -9.12 3.29
C GLY A 139 10.38 -8.68 1.98
N VAL A 140 9.98 -9.22 0.84
CA VAL A 140 10.57 -8.86 -0.47
C VAL A 140 10.28 -7.41 -0.85
N PHE A 141 9.11 -6.88 -0.48
CA PHE A 141 8.77 -5.48 -0.73
C PHE A 141 9.60 -4.51 0.13
N ALA A 142 10.05 -4.94 1.31
CA ALA A 142 10.99 -4.17 2.12
C ALA A 142 12.36 -4.04 1.43
N VAL A 143 12.88 -5.15 0.89
CA VAL A 143 14.12 -5.14 0.07
C VAL A 143 13.97 -4.22 -1.14
N TYR A 144 12.85 -4.33 -1.87
CA TYR A 144 12.54 -3.45 -3.00
C TYR A 144 12.55 -1.97 -2.61
N ARG A 145 11.96 -1.61 -1.46
CA ARG A 145 11.97 -0.22 -0.97
C ARG A 145 13.38 0.29 -0.66
N ILE A 146 14.25 -0.54 -0.08
CA ILE A 146 15.65 -0.17 0.17
C ILE A 146 16.39 0.03 -1.16
N ALA A 147 16.25 -0.90 -2.11
CA ALA A 147 16.87 -0.77 -3.42
C ALA A 147 16.41 0.52 -4.13
N LEU A 148 15.11 0.82 -4.12
CA LEU A 148 14.58 2.05 -4.69
C LEU A 148 15.10 3.30 -3.97
N ALA A 149 15.20 3.27 -2.64
CA ALA A 149 15.77 4.37 -1.86
C ALA A 149 17.23 4.64 -2.24
N THR A 150 18.03 3.58 -2.40
CA THR A 150 19.44 3.68 -2.84
C THR A 150 19.55 4.24 -4.24
N LEU A 151 18.73 3.76 -5.18
CA LEU A 151 18.71 4.26 -6.56
C LEU A 151 18.35 5.75 -6.62
N LEU A 152 17.34 6.18 -5.86
CA LEU A 152 16.96 7.59 -5.79
C LEU A 152 18.06 8.43 -5.14
N ALA A 153 18.68 7.94 -4.06
CA ALA A 153 19.78 8.65 -3.42
C ALA A 153 20.95 8.84 -4.39
N ALA A 154 21.34 7.78 -5.12
CA ALA A 154 22.39 7.87 -6.14
C ALA A 154 22.04 8.87 -7.25
N TRP A 155 20.79 8.83 -7.75
CA TRP A 155 20.33 9.76 -8.79
C TRP A 155 20.37 11.22 -8.35
N PHE A 156 20.06 11.53 -7.09
CA PHE A 156 20.07 12.92 -6.58
C PHE A 156 21.46 13.38 -6.12
N LEU A 157 22.42 12.47 -5.96
CA LEU A 157 23.81 12.79 -5.58
C LEU A 157 24.71 13.00 -6.81
N VAL A 158 24.26 12.58 -8.00
CA VAL A 158 24.90 12.83 -9.31
C VAL A 158 24.28 14.07 -9.94
#